data_AF-A0A9E2A1T2-F1
#
_entry.id   AF-A0A9E2A1T2-F1
#
_cell.length_a   1.000
_cell.length_b   1.000
_cell.length_c   1.000
_cell.angle_alpha   90.00
_cell.angle_beta   90.00
_cell.angle_gamma   90.00
#
_symmetry.space_group_name_H-M   'P 1'
#
loop_
_entity.id
_entity.type
_entity.pdbx_description
1 polymer ?
#
loop_
_entity_poly.entity_id
_entity_poly.type
_entity_poly.pdbx_seq_one_letter_code
_entity_poly.pdbx_strand_id
1 'polypeptide(L)'
;MKNRGVALVTGLLMLTAVTLLAVTAAGSMTLQQHQAANFTDKHRASERAATAESWALAWLYSRSSHERSSACLHDCILPTAVAGPGILPSRPEIETLGWWRSHAVPAAIEPSSGETVGFVSDEQEEGYWLIEEIHFELSVAPAGIEGLGYYRILARGDGAAPGSTAVSEAIVARPWGPGVAPLAFPPDALLNDFCEAVPDPVPCGIVAWRKRR
;
A
#
# COMPACT_ATOMS: atom_id res chain seq x y z
N MET A 1 28.50 -26.94 65.30
CA MET A 1 27.34 -27.20 64.40
C MET A 1 26.79 -25.96 63.69
N LYS A 2 26.95 -24.72 64.22
CA LYS A 2 26.48 -23.46 63.56
C LYS A 2 27.05 -23.20 62.14
N ASN A 3 28.32 -23.50 61.88
CA ASN A 3 28.96 -23.14 60.59
C ASN A 3 28.49 -23.97 59.38
N ARG A 4 27.93 -25.17 59.59
CA ARG A 4 27.39 -26.01 58.50
C ARG A 4 26.03 -25.51 58.00
N GLY A 5 25.23 -24.89 58.87
CA GLY A 5 23.93 -24.31 58.49
C GLY A 5 24.07 -23.04 57.64
N VAL A 6 25.05 -22.19 57.96
CA VAL A 6 25.31 -20.95 57.20
C VAL A 6 25.73 -21.25 55.76
N ALA A 7 26.64 -22.22 55.56
CA ALA A 7 27.09 -22.61 54.23
C ALA A 7 25.96 -23.11 53.33
N LEU A 8 25.02 -23.88 53.90
CA LEU A 8 23.82 -24.38 53.22
C LEU A 8 22.89 -23.24 52.80
N VAL A 9 22.67 -22.25 53.68
CA VAL A 9 21.83 -21.09 53.39
C VAL A 9 22.45 -20.19 52.32
N THR A 10 23.76 -19.91 52.37
CA THR A 10 24.45 -19.14 51.32
C THR A 10 24.48 -19.86 49.98
N GLY A 11 24.66 -21.19 49.99
CA GLY A 11 24.61 -22.01 48.77
C GLY A 11 23.22 -21.99 48.14
N LEU A 12 22.17 -22.12 48.97
CA LEU A 12 20.78 -22.02 48.52
C LEU A 12 20.48 -20.63 47.94
N LEU A 13 20.90 -19.56 48.60
CA LEU A 13 20.72 -18.18 48.13
C LEU A 13 21.39 -17.94 46.78
N MET A 14 22.64 -18.38 46.61
CA MET A 14 23.34 -18.29 45.33
C MET A 14 22.61 -19.08 44.24
N LEU A 15 22.15 -20.29 44.56
CA LEU A 15 21.46 -21.13 43.60
C LEU A 15 20.12 -20.51 43.18
N THR A 16 19.37 -19.92 44.12
CA THR A 16 18.14 -19.16 43.80
C THR A 16 18.40 -17.90 42.99
N ALA A 17 19.51 -17.18 43.27
CA ALA A 17 19.86 -15.99 42.51
C ALA A 17 20.19 -16.34 41.05
N VAL A 18 20.97 -17.43 40.84
CA VAL A 18 21.34 -17.91 39.50
C VAL A 18 20.11 -18.41 38.74
N THR A 19 19.19 -19.14 39.37
CA THR A 19 17.96 -19.59 38.69
C THR A 19 17.05 -18.42 38.31
N LEU A 20 16.91 -17.41 39.17
CA LEU A 20 16.14 -16.20 38.85
C LEU A 20 16.76 -15.43 37.68
N LEU A 21 18.09 -15.31 37.62
CA LEU A 21 18.82 -14.71 36.50
C LEU A 21 18.61 -15.48 35.19
N ALA A 22 18.65 -16.83 35.25
CA ALA A 22 18.42 -17.66 34.07
C ALA A 22 16.99 -17.52 33.52
N VAL A 23 15.98 -17.51 34.41
CA VAL A 23 14.57 -17.34 34.01
C VAL A 23 14.31 -15.95 33.43
N THR A 24 14.87 -14.90 34.02
CA THR A 24 14.74 -13.53 33.49
C THR A 24 15.44 -13.38 32.14
N ALA A 25 16.64 -13.95 31.96
CA ALA A 25 17.33 -13.96 30.67
C ALA A 25 16.51 -14.68 29.59
N ALA A 26 16.00 -15.89 29.86
CA ALA A 26 15.16 -16.63 28.93
C ALA A 26 13.86 -15.88 28.58
N GLY A 27 13.18 -15.31 29.57
CA GLY A 27 11.98 -14.50 29.35
C GLY A 27 12.23 -13.26 28.49
N SER A 28 13.37 -12.59 28.69
CA SER A 28 13.76 -11.41 27.90
C SER A 28 14.04 -11.77 26.43
N MET A 29 14.66 -12.90 26.15
CA MET A 29 14.94 -13.37 24.79
C MET A 29 13.67 -13.72 24.03
N THR A 30 12.72 -14.41 24.66
CA THR A 30 11.42 -14.75 24.04
C THR A 30 10.62 -13.48 23.71
N LEU A 31 10.60 -12.50 24.61
CA LEU A 31 9.94 -11.22 24.35
C LEU A 31 10.59 -10.48 23.17
N GLN A 32 11.93 -10.41 23.13
CA GLN A 32 12.67 -9.79 22.03
C GLN A 32 12.41 -10.50 20.69
N GLN A 33 12.33 -11.83 20.69
CA GLN A 33 11.98 -12.60 19.49
C GLN A 33 10.57 -12.28 19.00
N HIS A 34 9.57 -12.23 19.88
CA HIS A 34 8.21 -11.84 19.48
C HIS A 34 8.13 -10.40 18.97
N GLN A 35 8.86 -9.47 19.60
CA GLN A 35 8.92 -8.08 19.14
C GLN A 35 9.56 -7.98 17.76
N ALA A 36 10.68 -8.68 17.53
CA ALA A 36 11.34 -8.73 16.24
C ALA A 36 10.43 -9.35 15.16
N ALA A 37 9.76 -10.47 15.46
CA ALA A 37 8.83 -11.10 14.54
C ALA A 37 7.65 -10.16 14.17
N ASN A 38 7.05 -9.51 15.18
CA ASN A 38 5.97 -8.54 14.95
C ASN A 38 6.42 -7.33 14.13
N PHE A 39 7.67 -6.87 14.32
CA PHE A 39 8.22 -5.77 13.55
C PHE A 39 8.46 -6.17 12.10
N THR A 40 9.12 -7.29 11.86
CA THR A 40 9.36 -7.84 10.52
C THR A 40 8.06 -8.04 9.76
N ASP A 41 7.02 -8.53 10.44
CA ASP A 41 5.75 -8.81 9.79
C ASP A 41 4.98 -7.54 9.40
N LYS A 42 5.01 -6.52 10.26
CA LYS A 42 4.45 -5.20 9.93
C LYS A 42 5.23 -4.50 8.83
N HIS A 43 6.55 -4.69 8.80
CA HIS A 43 7.39 -4.16 7.74
C HIS A 43 7.02 -4.79 6.40
N ARG A 44 6.92 -6.13 6.35
CA ARG A 44 6.44 -6.87 5.17
C ARG A 44 5.07 -6.39 4.69
N ALA A 45 4.10 -6.24 5.60
CA ALA A 45 2.78 -5.71 5.24
C ALA A 45 2.88 -4.30 4.61
N SER A 46 3.77 -3.46 5.11
CA SER A 46 3.99 -2.11 4.61
C SER A 46 4.67 -2.09 3.23
N GLU A 47 5.67 -2.94 3.02
CA GLU A 47 6.34 -3.07 1.71
C GLU A 47 5.35 -3.54 0.65
N ARG A 48 4.51 -4.53 0.97
CA ARG A 48 3.43 -5.00 0.09
C ARG A 48 2.43 -3.91 -0.26
N ALA A 49 1.99 -3.13 0.73
CA ALA A 49 1.12 -1.99 0.48
C ALA A 49 1.78 -0.96 -0.47
N ALA A 50 3.07 -0.65 -0.26
CA ALA A 50 3.81 0.25 -1.13
C ALA A 50 3.97 -0.28 -2.57
N THR A 51 4.23 -1.59 -2.72
CA THR A 51 4.26 -2.25 -4.03
C THR A 51 2.91 -2.13 -4.71
N ALA A 52 1.81 -2.46 -4.03
CA ALA A 52 0.47 -2.33 -4.59
C ALA A 52 0.11 -0.88 -4.97
N GLU A 53 0.53 0.11 -4.18
CA GLU A 53 0.36 1.54 -4.52
C GLU A 53 1.12 1.90 -5.80
N SER A 54 2.37 1.44 -5.94
CA SER A 54 3.17 1.69 -7.14
C SER A 54 2.55 1.07 -8.40
N TRP A 55 1.96 -0.12 -8.28
CA TRP A 55 1.22 -0.76 -9.38
C TRP A 55 -0.05 0.01 -9.75
N ALA A 56 -0.80 0.51 -8.76
CA ALA A 56 -1.97 1.34 -9.01
C ALA A 56 -1.61 2.64 -9.74
N LEU A 57 -0.53 3.31 -9.34
CA LEU A 57 0.00 4.50 -10.01
C LEU A 57 0.44 4.19 -11.44
N ALA A 58 1.22 3.12 -11.63
CA ALA A 58 1.67 2.69 -12.95
C ALA A 58 0.49 2.42 -13.89
N TRP A 59 -0.51 1.69 -13.39
CA TRP A 59 -1.72 1.42 -14.16
C TRP A 59 -2.47 2.69 -14.51
N LEU A 60 -2.65 3.61 -13.54
CA LEU A 60 -3.33 4.88 -13.77
C LEU A 60 -2.60 5.76 -14.80
N TYR A 61 -1.28 5.85 -14.74
CA TYR A 61 -0.47 6.63 -15.68
C TYR A 61 -0.36 6.00 -17.07
N SER A 62 -0.60 4.69 -17.18
CA SER A 62 -0.67 4.01 -18.48
C SER A 62 -1.97 4.23 -19.27
N ARG A 63 -3.02 4.77 -18.63
CA ARG A 63 -4.33 4.92 -19.27
C ARG A 63 -4.26 5.90 -20.43
N SER A 64 -4.81 5.53 -21.57
CA SER A 64 -4.90 6.45 -22.70
C SER A 64 -5.86 7.59 -22.38
N SER A 65 -5.60 8.79 -22.92
CA SER A 65 -6.44 9.96 -22.67
C SER A 65 -7.90 9.82 -23.12
N HIS A 66 -8.22 8.82 -23.93
CA HIS A 66 -9.55 8.55 -24.46
C HIS A 66 -10.41 7.70 -23.50
N GLU A 67 -9.77 7.01 -22.53
CA GLU A 67 -10.47 6.17 -21.55
C GLU A 67 -11.21 6.98 -20.47
N ARG A 68 -10.92 8.29 -20.36
CA ARG A 68 -11.70 9.24 -19.56
C ARG A 68 -12.12 10.40 -20.44
N SER A 69 -13.41 10.50 -20.72
CA SER A 69 -13.96 11.63 -21.50
C SER A 69 -13.73 12.95 -20.77
N SER A 70 -12.94 13.84 -21.34
CA SER A 70 -12.59 15.14 -20.74
C SER A 70 -13.82 16.02 -20.51
N ALA A 71 -14.82 15.98 -21.38
CA ALA A 71 -16.03 16.79 -21.27
C ALA A 71 -17.09 16.25 -20.29
N CYS A 72 -16.83 15.12 -19.65
CA CYS A 72 -17.81 14.46 -18.80
C CYS A 72 -17.58 14.77 -17.31
N LEU A 73 -18.62 15.33 -16.66
CA LEU A 73 -18.63 15.63 -15.23
C LEU A 73 -19.53 14.69 -14.40
N HIS A 74 -20.51 14.01 -15.04
CA HIS A 74 -21.48 13.14 -14.36
C HIS A 74 -21.68 11.86 -15.18
N ASP A 75 -21.80 10.72 -14.48
CA ASP A 75 -22.02 9.38 -15.08
C ASP A 75 -21.02 9.02 -16.18
N CYS A 76 -19.76 9.39 -15.96
CA CYS A 76 -18.71 9.21 -16.94
C CYS A 76 -18.28 7.76 -17.03
N ILE A 77 -17.97 7.33 -18.25
CA ILE A 77 -17.22 6.11 -18.45
C ILE A 77 -15.84 6.35 -17.83
N LEU A 78 -15.53 5.58 -16.80
CA LEU A 78 -14.24 5.54 -16.14
C LEU A 78 -13.45 4.33 -16.64
N PRO A 79 -12.11 4.37 -16.56
CA PRO A 79 -11.29 3.19 -16.78
C PRO A 79 -11.71 2.03 -15.87
N THR A 80 -11.56 0.79 -16.33
CA THR A 80 -12.14 -0.43 -15.72
C THR A 80 -11.85 -0.64 -14.23
N ALA A 81 -10.70 -0.20 -13.73
CA ALA A 81 -10.32 -0.30 -12.32
C ALA A 81 -10.48 0.99 -11.51
N VAL A 82 -11.14 2.02 -12.08
CA VAL A 82 -11.45 3.27 -11.40
C VAL A 82 -12.91 3.25 -10.98
N ALA A 83 -13.14 3.18 -9.68
CA ALA A 83 -14.46 3.33 -9.10
C ALA A 83 -14.95 4.78 -9.23
N GLY A 84 -16.22 4.94 -9.55
CA GLY A 84 -16.89 6.24 -9.50
C GLY A 84 -17.14 6.70 -8.07
N PRO A 85 -17.45 7.99 -7.87
CA PRO A 85 -17.72 8.54 -6.55
C PRO A 85 -18.82 7.77 -5.81
N GLY A 86 -18.52 7.32 -4.58
CA GLY A 86 -19.51 6.68 -3.71
C GLY A 86 -19.83 5.21 -4.03
N ILE A 87 -19.11 4.60 -4.99
CA ILE A 87 -19.17 3.16 -5.25
C ILE A 87 -18.45 2.37 -4.14
N LEU A 88 -17.33 2.90 -3.65
CA LEU A 88 -16.60 2.28 -2.55
C LEU A 88 -17.26 2.59 -1.20
N PRO A 89 -17.13 1.69 -0.20
CA PRO A 89 -17.57 1.98 1.15
C PRO A 89 -16.87 3.21 1.70
N SER A 90 -17.47 3.88 2.68
CA SER A 90 -16.91 5.09 3.29
C SER A 90 -15.52 4.86 3.93
N ARG A 91 -15.23 3.63 4.37
CA ARG A 91 -13.96 3.21 4.98
C ARG A 91 -13.47 1.87 4.43
N PRO A 92 -13.00 1.79 3.18
CA PRO A 92 -12.50 0.53 2.60
C PRO A 92 -11.26 0.00 3.34
N GLU A 93 -10.52 0.87 4.03
CA GLU A 93 -9.28 0.52 4.74
C GLU A 93 -9.49 -0.44 5.91
N ILE A 94 -10.70 -0.52 6.48
CA ILE A 94 -11.02 -1.45 7.58
C ILE A 94 -11.69 -2.74 7.11
N GLU A 95 -11.93 -2.87 5.81
CA GLU A 95 -12.58 -4.05 5.25
C GLU A 95 -11.72 -5.30 5.36
N THR A 96 -12.37 -6.47 5.31
CA THR A 96 -11.70 -7.77 5.45
C THR A 96 -10.88 -8.12 4.21
N LEU A 97 -9.88 -9.01 4.34
CA LEU A 97 -9.12 -9.51 3.19
C LEU A 97 -10.02 -10.14 2.11
N GLY A 98 -11.10 -10.82 2.48
CA GLY A 98 -12.07 -11.38 1.53
C GLY A 98 -12.79 -10.30 0.72
N TRP A 99 -13.12 -9.16 1.35
CA TRP A 99 -13.66 -8.01 0.65
C TRP A 99 -12.64 -7.41 -0.33
N TRP A 100 -11.39 -7.21 0.10
CA TRP A 100 -10.31 -6.73 -0.76
C TRP A 100 -10.10 -7.64 -1.97
N ARG A 101 -10.06 -8.96 -1.77
CA ARG A 101 -9.95 -9.96 -2.85
C ARG A 101 -11.08 -9.90 -3.88
N SER A 102 -12.26 -9.42 -3.50
CA SER A 102 -13.44 -9.38 -4.38
C SER A 102 -13.65 -8.03 -5.06
N HIS A 103 -13.04 -6.96 -4.56
CA HIS A 103 -13.30 -5.59 -5.02
C HIS A 103 -12.04 -4.86 -5.49
N ALA A 104 -10.86 -5.31 -5.10
CA ALA A 104 -9.58 -4.69 -5.41
C ALA A 104 -8.80 -5.50 -6.45
N VAL A 105 -7.84 -4.84 -7.08
CA VAL A 105 -6.96 -5.47 -8.05
C VAL A 105 -5.68 -5.93 -7.33
N PRO A 106 -5.22 -7.18 -7.54
CA PRO A 106 -3.93 -7.60 -7.01
C PRO A 106 -2.77 -6.84 -7.69
N ALA A 107 -1.67 -6.65 -6.97
CA ALA A 107 -0.42 -6.19 -7.58
C ALA A 107 0.00 -7.14 -8.74
N ALA A 108 0.64 -6.57 -9.77
CA ALA A 108 1.08 -7.26 -10.98
C ALA A 108 0.00 -7.94 -11.85
N ILE A 109 -1.29 -7.67 -11.60
CA ILE A 109 -2.40 -8.11 -12.44
C ILE A 109 -2.92 -6.94 -13.25
N GLU A 110 -3.13 -7.14 -14.55
CA GLU A 110 -3.85 -6.16 -15.38
C GLU A 110 -5.36 -6.30 -15.14
N PRO A 111 -6.08 -5.23 -14.74
CA PRO A 111 -7.49 -5.30 -14.34
C PRO A 111 -8.50 -5.70 -15.42
N SER A 112 -8.24 -5.34 -16.67
CA SER A 112 -9.06 -5.54 -17.85
C SER A 112 -8.93 -6.97 -18.41
N SER A 113 -7.72 -7.52 -18.47
CA SER A 113 -7.46 -8.88 -18.98
C SER A 113 -7.39 -9.94 -17.89
N GLY A 114 -7.07 -9.56 -16.65
CA GLY A 114 -6.75 -10.48 -15.56
C GLY A 114 -5.38 -11.16 -15.70
N GLU A 115 -4.56 -10.73 -16.66
CA GLU A 115 -3.24 -11.30 -16.92
C GLU A 115 -2.21 -10.85 -15.89
N THR A 116 -1.30 -11.74 -15.51
CA THR A 116 -0.11 -11.39 -14.73
C THR A 116 0.93 -10.72 -15.63
N VAL A 117 1.22 -9.45 -15.39
CA VAL A 117 2.06 -8.61 -16.26
C VAL A 117 3.39 -8.22 -15.62
N GLY A 118 3.77 -8.87 -14.52
CA GLY A 118 5.04 -8.63 -13.82
C GLY A 118 5.59 -9.90 -13.18
N PHE A 119 6.76 -9.78 -12.54
CA PHE A 119 7.30 -10.85 -11.73
C PHE A 119 6.54 -10.90 -10.41
N VAL A 120 5.65 -11.88 -10.28
CA VAL A 120 5.10 -12.30 -8.98
C VAL A 120 5.94 -13.48 -8.54
N SER A 121 6.57 -13.41 -7.36
CA SER A 121 7.10 -14.63 -6.77
C SER A 121 5.90 -15.53 -6.41
N ASP A 122 5.89 -16.79 -6.86
CA ASP A 122 4.80 -17.76 -6.62
C ASP A 122 4.38 -17.90 -5.13
N GLU A 123 5.18 -17.40 -4.20
CA GLU A 123 4.96 -17.50 -2.76
C GLU A 123 4.37 -16.23 -2.10
N GLN A 124 4.12 -15.12 -2.82
CA GLN A 124 3.66 -13.87 -2.21
C GLN A 124 2.49 -13.20 -2.95
N GLU A 125 1.32 -13.16 -2.29
CA GLU A 125 0.32 -12.12 -2.58
C GLU A 125 0.96 -10.76 -2.23
N GLU A 126 1.34 -10.00 -3.25
CA GLU A 126 2.11 -8.75 -3.11
C GLU A 126 1.29 -7.58 -2.57
N GLY A 127 -0.03 -7.72 -2.51
CA GLY A 127 -0.96 -6.70 -2.04
C GLY A 127 -2.11 -6.47 -3.00
N TYR A 128 -3.03 -5.61 -2.60
CA TYR A 128 -4.22 -5.23 -3.38
C TYR A 128 -4.33 -3.72 -3.45
N TRP A 129 -4.89 -3.20 -4.53
CA TRP A 129 -5.10 -1.78 -4.71
C TRP A 129 -6.49 -1.45 -5.27
N LEU A 130 -6.95 -0.25 -4.93
CA LEU A 130 -8.20 0.36 -5.37
C LEU A 130 -7.92 1.77 -5.86
N ILE A 131 -8.66 2.20 -6.87
CA ILE A 131 -8.64 3.58 -7.35
C ILE A 131 -10.07 4.09 -7.38
N GLU A 132 -10.30 5.28 -6.82
CA GLU A 132 -11.58 5.98 -6.91
C GLU A 132 -11.35 7.38 -7.46
N GLU A 133 -12.14 7.81 -8.43
CA GLU A 133 -12.18 9.21 -8.84
C GLU A 133 -12.97 10.00 -7.79
N ILE A 134 -12.30 10.94 -7.10
CA ILE A 134 -12.92 11.76 -6.06
C ILE A 134 -13.32 13.14 -6.56
N HIS A 135 -12.66 13.63 -7.60
CA HIS A 135 -12.98 14.92 -8.23
C HIS A 135 -12.43 14.97 -9.66
N PHE A 136 -13.09 15.72 -10.53
CA PHE A 136 -12.61 16.01 -11.87
C PHE A 136 -12.93 17.47 -12.20
N GLU A 137 -11.94 18.19 -12.71
CA GLU A 137 -12.09 19.56 -13.18
C GLU A 137 -11.73 19.68 -14.65
N LEU A 138 -12.48 20.50 -15.38
CA LEU A 138 -12.16 20.85 -16.76
C LEU A 138 -10.98 21.82 -16.77
N SER A 139 -10.02 21.58 -17.67
CA SER A 139 -8.93 22.51 -17.90
C SER A 139 -9.10 23.24 -19.22
N VAL A 140 -8.78 24.54 -19.21
CA VAL A 140 -8.76 25.40 -20.40
C VAL A 140 -7.34 25.80 -20.83
N ALA A 141 -6.32 25.39 -20.06
CA ALA A 141 -4.90 25.64 -20.34
C ALA A 141 -4.00 24.68 -19.53
N PRO A 142 -2.83 24.25 -20.06
CA PRO A 142 -2.27 24.49 -21.39
C PRO A 142 -2.93 23.67 -22.50
N ALA A 143 -2.64 23.99 -23.76
CA ALA A 143 -3.20 23.28 -24.92
C ALA A 143 -2.84 21.79 -24.89
N GLY A 144 -3.85 20.93 -25.09
CA GLY A 144 -3.70 19.47 -25.05
C GLY A 144 -3.99 18.84 -23.68
N ILE A 145 -4.18 19.63 -22.62
CA ILE A 145 -4.74 19.19 -21.35
C ILE A 145 -6.17 19.72 -21.24
N GLU A 146 -7.13 18.80 -21.21
CA GLU A 146 -8.57 19.10 -21.26
C GLU A 146 -9.24 18.92 -19.90
N GLY A 147 -8.60 18.21 -18.99
CA GLY A 147 -9.12 18.05 -17.63
C GLY A 147 -8.08 17.50 -16.66
N LEU A 148 -8.42 17.57 -15.38
CA LEU A 148 -7.59 17.12 -14.28
C LEU A 148 -8.44 16.28 -13.34
N GLY A 149 -8.07 15.00 -13.24
CA GLY A 149 -8.70 14.06 -12.33
C GLY A 149 -7.92 13.96 -11.03
N TYR A 150 -8.65 13.92 -9.92
CA TYR A 150 -8.12 13.62 -8.60
C TYR A 150 -8.62 12.24 -8.19
N TYR A 151 -7.67 11.37 -7.86
CA TYR A 151 -7.92 9.98 -7.56
C TYR A 151 -7.48 9.66 -6.15
N ARG A 152 -8.31 8.93 -5.41
CA ARG A 152 -7.94 8.28 -4.16
C ARG A 152 -7.46 6.86 -4.48
N ILE A 153 -6.17 6.63 -4.26
CA ILE A 153 -5.56 5.30 -4.31
C ILE A 153 -5.51 4.75 -2.90
N LEU A 154 -6.03 3.55 -2.71
CA LEU A 154 -5.86 2.77 -1.48
C LEU A 154 -5.10 1.51 -1.82
N ALA A 155 -4.04 1.22 -1.08
CA ALA A 155 -3.25 0.01 -1.27
C ALA A 155 -3.10 -0.74 0.04
N ARG A 156 -3.31 -2.05 -0.01
CA ARG A 156 -3.29 -2.96 1.13
C ARG A 156 -2.18 -3.97 0.96
N GLY A 157 -1.41 -4.18 2.02
CA GLY A 157 -0.52 -5.31 2.17
C GLY A 157 -0.79 -6.06 3.46
N ASP A 158 -0.68 -7.38 3.41
CA ASP A 158 -0.82 -8.25 4.57
C ASP A 158 0.51 -8.97 4.86
N GLY A 159 0.85 -9.08 6.14
CA GLY A 159 1.93 -9.91 6.66
C GLY A 159 1.53 -11.38 6.75
N ALA A 160 2.42 -12.19 7.31
CA ALA A 160 2.17 -13.61 7.56
C ALA A 160 1.31 -13.85 8.80
N ALA A 161 1.35 -12.97 9.81
CA ALA A 161 0.56 -13.12 11.02
C ALA A 161 -0.85 -12.51 10.86
N PRO A 162 -1.90 -13.13 11.43
CA PRO A 162 -3.23 -12.54 11.46
C PRO A 162 -3.23 -11.15 12.08
N GLY A 163 -3.82 -10.17 11.39
CA GLY A 163 -3.91 -8.79 11.86
C GLY A 163 -2.66 -7.94 11.62
N SER A 164 -1.63 -8.50 10.98
CA SER A 164 -0.53 -7.72 10.40
C SER A 164 -0.98 -7.21 9.03
N THR A 165 -1.68 -6.10 9.02
CA THR A 165 -2.13 -5.43 7.80
C THR A 165 -1.51 -4.03 7.78
N ALA A 166 -1.25 -3.51 6.59
CA ALA A 166 -0.98 -2.11 6.37
C ALA A 166 -1.82 -1.64 5.19
N VAL A 167 -2.45 -0.48 5.33
CA VAL A 167 -3.13 0.19 4.22
C VAL A 167 -2.49 1.56 4.01
N SER A 168 -2.12 1.92 2.79
CA SER A 168 -1.74 3.29 2.43
C SER A 168 -2.87 3.96 1.66
N GLU A 169 -2.93 5.29 1.79
CA GLU A 169 -3.83 6.13 1.01
C GLU A 169 -3.03 7.26 0.37
N ALA A 170 -3.19 7.42 -0.94
CA ALA A 170 -2.62 8.52 -1.71
C ALA A 170 -3.72 9.23 -2.49
N ILE A 171 -3.68 10.57 -2.49
CA ILE A 171 -4.47 11.39 -3.39
C ILE A 171 -3.57 11.81 -4.54
N VAL A 172 -3.98 11.50 -5.76
CA VAL A 172 -3.18 11.65 -6.97
C VAL A 172 -3.89 12.57 -7.93
N ALA A 173 -3.20 13.62 -8.37
CA ALA A 173 -3.61 14.46 -9.48
C ALA A 173 -3.08 13.86 -10.78
N ARG A 174 -3.94 13.76 -11.80
CA ARG A 174 -3.58 13.26 -13.12
C ARG A 174 -4.24 14.09 -14.22
N PRO A 175 -3.46 14.78 -15.07
CA PRO A 175 -4.01 15.48 -16.22
C PRO A 175 -4.51 14.48 -17.27
N TRP A 176 -5.51 14.91 -18.04
CA TRP A 176 -6.12 14.19 -19.14
C TRP A 176 -6.16 15.06 -20.39
N GLY A 177 -5.98 14.44 -21.55
CA GLY A 177 -6.09 15.10 -22.86
C GLY A 177 -5.06 14.56 -23.86
N PRO A 178 -5.16 14.97 -25.13
CA PRO A 178 -4.27 14.49 -26.21
C PRO A 178 -2.80 14.91 -26.03
N GLY A 179 -2.52 15.93 -25.22
CA GLY A 179 -1.17 16.35 -24.86
C GLY A 179 -0.54 15.57 -23.71
N VAL A 180 -1.26 14.62 -23.10
CA VAL A 180 -0.77 13.77 -22.02
C VAL A 180 -0.43 12.39 -22.59
N ALA A 181 0.86 12.07 -22.66
CA ALA A 181 1.33 10.77 -23.13
C ALA A 181 1.19 9.72 -22.02
N PRO A 182 0.54 8.57 -22.27
CA PRO A 182 0.52 7.46 -21.30
C PRO A 182 1.89 6.80 -21.18
N LEU A 183 2.18 6.26 -20.00
CA LEU A 183 3.31 5.34 -19.80
C LEU A 183 2.97 3.91 -20.27
N ALA A 184 3.99 3.05 -20.40
CA ALA A 184 3.76 1.62 -20.58
C ALA A 184 3.24 0.98 -19.28
N PHE A 185 2.51 -0.13 -19.41
CA PHE A 185 2.14 -1.01 -18.29
C PHE A 185 2.48 -2.46 -18.64
N PRO A 186 3.35 -3.15 -17.88
CA PRO A 186 4.08 -2.67 -16.69
C PRO A 186 5.03 -1.50 -17.03
N PRO A 187 5.40 -0.66 -16.04
CA PRO A 187 6.23 0.51 -16.30
C PRO A 187 7.66 0.09 -16.67
N ASP A 188 8.15 0.56 -17.81
CA ASP A 188 9.54 0.47 -18.27
C ASP A 188 10.37 1.74 -17.95
N ALA A 189 9.67 2.81 -17.57
CA ALA A 189 10.20 4.11 -17.16
C ALA A 189 9.92 4.39 -15.67
N LEU A 190 10.51 5.46 -15.12
CA LEU A 190 10.19 5.88 -13.75
C LEU A 190 8.80 6.52 -13.73
N LEU A 191 8.01 6.26 -12.68
CA LEU A 191 6.67 6.84 -12.57
C LEU A 191 6.70 8.38 -12.52
N ASN A 192 7.80 8.97 -12.05
CA ASN A 192 7.98 10.42 -12.02
C ASN A 192 8.08 11.02 -13.43
N ASP A 193 8.57 10.25 -14.42
CA ASP A 193 8.74 10.72 -15.80
C ASP A 193 7.38 11.14 -16.41
N PHE A 194 6.28 10.54 -15.96
CA PHE A 194 4.93 10.93 -16.36
C PHE A 194 4.64 12.40 -16.01
N CYS A 195 4.94 12.82 -14.77
CA CYS A 195 4.65 14.18 -14.32
C CYS A 195 5.73 15.19 -14.73
N GLU A 196 6.97 14.77 -14.95
CA GLU A 196 8.02 15.64 -15.50
C GLU A 196 7.71 16.09 -16.93
N ALA A 197 6.95 15.29 -17.69
CA ALA A 197 6.47 15.65 -19.02
C ALA A 197 5.27 16.61 -19.02
N VAL A 198 4.65 16.86 -17.86
CA VAL A 198 3.48 17.73 -17.72
C VAL A 198 3.94 19.18 -17.52
N PRO A 199 3.42 20.16 -18.29
CA PRO A 199 3.82 21.56 -18.13
C PRO A 199 3.41 22.16 -16.78
N ASP A 200 4.30 22.92 -16.18
CA ASP A 200 3.95 23.79 -15.05
C ASP A 200 2.90 24.85 -15.47
N PRO A 201 1.94 25.21 -14.59
CA PRO A 201 1.78 24.80 -13.19
C PRO A 201 0.73 23.69 -12.99
N VAL A 202 0.53 22.78 -13.96
CA VAL A 202 -0.57 21.80 -13.88
C VAL A 202 -0.29 20.76 -12.79
N PRO A 203 -1.23 20.56 -11.82
CA PRO A 203 -1.05 19.53 -10.81
C PRO A 203 -0.92 18.13 -11.41
N CYS A 204 0.11 17.40 -10.98
CA CYS A 204 0.36 16.02 -11.35
C CYS A 204 1.05 15.29 -10.18
N GLY A 205 0.77 14.01 -10.01
CA GLY A 205 1.45 13.18 -9.02
C GLY A 205 0.70 13.09 -7.70
N ILE A 206 1.36 12.54 -6.69
CA ILE A 206 0.83 12.44 -5.33
C ILE A 206 0.76 13.85 -4.73
N VAL A 207 -0.44 14.35 -4.48
CA VAL A 207 -0.69 15.67 -3.87
C VAL A 207 -0.95 15.58 -2.36
N ALA A 208 -1.36 14.41 -1.86
CA ALA A 208 -1.45 14.12 -0.44
C ALA A 208 -1.29 12.62 -0.19
N TRP A 209 -0.75 12.24 0.97
CA TRP A 209 -0.64 10.83 1.36
C TRP A 209 -0.79 10.64 2.86
N ARG A 210 -1.22 9.44 3.27
CA ARG A 210 -1.21 9.00 4.67
C ARG A 210 -1.13 7.49 4.78
N LYS A 211 -0.47 7.02 5.84
CA LYS A 211 -0.53 5.62 6.25
C LYS A 211 -1.76 5.36 7.09
N ARG A 212 -2.55 4.38 6.71
CA ARG A 212 -3.69 3.83 7.44
C ARG A 212 -3.27 2.52 8.13
N ARG A 213 -4.11 2.10 9.07
CA ARG A 213 -3.82 0.97 9.95
C ARG A 213 -3.73 -0.34 9.19
#